data_AF-A0A0B1XS46-F1
#
_entry.id   AF-A0A0B1XS46-F1
#
_cell.length_a   1.000
_cell.length_b   1.000
_cell.length_c   1.000
_cell.angle_alpha   90.00
_cell.angle_beta   90.00
_cell.angle_gamma   90.00
#
_symmetry.space_group_name_H-M   'P 1'
#
loop_
_entity.id
_entity.type
_entity.pdbx_description
1 polymer ?
#
loop_
_entity_poly.entity_id
_entity_poly.type
_entity_poly.pdbx_seq_one_letter_code
_entity_poly.pdbx_strand_id
1 'polypeptide(L)' 'MKALRKVAGDAQDARIRREPDARIKAIVQSWPARFDTARADAMGFARDTSFKAMVREYAESVPAR' A
#
# COMPACT_ATOMS: atom_id res chain seq x y z
N MET A 1 -0.27 11.51 -1.77
CA MET A 1 -0.09 10.58 -0.64
C MET A 1 1.23 10.88 0.06
N LYS A 2 1.25 10.90 1.40
CA LYS A 2 2.45 11.12 2.25
C LYS A 2 2.47 10.11 3.41
N ALA A 3 1.88 8.93 3.22
CA ALA A 3 1.66 7.97 4.31
C ALA A 3 3.00 7.48 4.89
N LEU A 4 3.93 7.06 4.02
CA LEU A 4 5.27 6.67 4.42
C LEU A 4 5.97 7.81 5.17
N ARG A 5 6.05 9.01 4.57
CA ARG A 5 6.58 10.20 5.27
C ARG A 5 5.96 10.45 6.65
N LYS A 6 4.64 10.31 6.78
CA LYS A 6 3.91 10.52 8.05
C LYS A 6 4.17 9.44 9.09
N VAL A 7 4.59 8.24 8.70
CA VAL A 7 4.82 7.10 9.59
C VAL A 7 6.31 6.93 9.91
N ALA A 8 7.17 7.10 8.91
CA ALA A 8 8.60 6.77 8.96
C ALA A 8 9.54 7.99 8.76
N GLY A 9 8.98 9.20 8.58
CA GLY A 9 9.75 10.43 8.44
C GLY A 9 10.32 10.69 7.03
N ASP A 10 10.91 11.87 6.85
CA ASP A 10 11.42 12.33 5.55
C ASP A 10 12.62 11.50 5.04
N ALA A 11 13.47 10.99 5.94
CA ALA A 11 14.65 10.20 5.56
C ALA A 11 14.28 8.90 4.82
N GLN A 12 13.19 8.24 5.21
CA GLN A 12 12.72 7.03 4.54
C GLN A 12 11.96 7.35 3.25
N ASP A 13 11.15 8.42 3.26
CA ASP A 13 10.43 8.89 2.08
C ASP A 13 11.39 9.31 0.95
N ALA A 14 12.55 9.89 1.30
CA ALA A 14 13.59 10.32 0.37
C ALA A 14 14.25 9.17 -0.42
N ARG A 15 14.08 7.92 0.02
CA ARG A 15 14.62 6.74 -0.69
C ARG A 15 13.80 6.36 -1.93
N ILE A 16 12.59 6.90 -2.10
CA ILE A 16 11.73 6.60 -3.24
C ILE A 16 12.27 7.29 -4.49
N ARG A 17 12.65 6.50 -5.50
CA ARG A 17 12.96 6.99 -6.86
C ARG A 17 11.75 6.77 -7.77
N ARG A 18 11.39 7.81 -8.53
CA ARG A 18 10.29 7.75 -9.51
C ARG A 18 10.88 7.52 -10.89
N GLU A 19 11.00 6.26 -11.27
CA GLU A 19 11.56 5.82 -12.56
C GLU A 19 10.46 5.09 -13.35
N PRO A 20 9.82 5.76 -14.33
CA PRO A 20 8.79 5.12 -15.14
C PRO A 20 9.37 3.98 -15.99
N ASP A 21 8.74 2.81 -15.92
CA ASP A 21 9.08 1.64 -16.71
C ASP A 21 7.85 1.19 -17.52
N ALA A 22 8.02 1.10 -18.85
CA ALA A 22 6.93 0.76 -19.76
C ALA A 22 6.44 -0.68 -19.62
N ARG A 23 7.34 -1.63 -19.31
CA ARG A 23 7.00 -3.05 -19.12
C ARG A 23 6.23 -3.24 -17.82
N ILE A 24 6.68 -2.62 -16.73
CA ILE A 24 5.96 -2.63 -15.44
C ILE A 24 4.58 -2.02 -15.62
N LYS A 25 4.50 -0.87 -16.31
CA LYS A 25 3.22 -0.20 -16.57
C LYS A 25 2.26 -1.10 -17.35
N ALA A 26 2.72 -1.79 -18.40
CA ALA A 26 1.87 -2.70 -19.18
C ALA A 26 1.27 -3.81 -18.32
N ILE A 27 2.04 -4.37 -17.39
CA ILE A 27 1.56 -5.41 -16.46
C ILE A 27 0.54 -4.81 -15.49
N VAL A 28 0.90 -3.75 -14.77
CA VAL A 28 0.05 -3.19 -13.71
C VAL A 28 -1.26 -2.62 -14.27
N GLN A 29 -1.25 -2.06 -15.49
CA GLN A 29 -2.46 -1.53 -16.13
C GLN A 29 -3.46 -2.61 -16.54
N SER A 30 -3.04 -3.87 -16.64
CA SER A 30 -3.97 -4.98 -16.90
C SER A 30 -4.77 -5.40 -15.67
N TRP A 31 -4.38 -4.95 -14.47
CA TRP A 31 -5.02 -5.36 -13.22
C TRP A 31 -6.29 -4.54 -12.95
N PRO A 32 -7.39 -5.18 -12.50
CA PRO A 32 -8.61 -4.48 -12.13
C PRO A 32 -8.36 -3.58 -10.90
N ALA A 33 -8.73 -2.31 -11.01
CA ALA A 33 -8.58 -1.34 -9.93
C ALA A 33 -9.66 -1.47 -8.84
N ARG A 34 -10.77 -2.14 -9.14
CA ARG A 34 -11.91 -2.33 -8.23
C ARG A 34 -12.42 -3.76 -8.38
N PHE A 35 -12.74 -4.36 -7.25
CA PHE A 35 -13.33 -5.69 -7.17
C PHE A 35 -14.71 -5.59 -6.53
N ASP A 36 -15.62 -6.46 -6.95
CA ASP A 36 -16.84 -6.72 -6.18
C ASP A 36 -16.47 -7.63 -5.00
N THR A 37 -16.62 -7.11 -3.78
CA THR A 37 -16.31 -7.81 -2.53
C THR A 37 -17.55 -8.18 -1.73
N ALA A 38 -18.75 -8.11 -2.31
CA ALA A 38 -20.02 -8.32 -1.59
C ALA A 38 -20.07 -9.65 -0.84
N ARG A 39 -19.52 -10.72 -1.42
CA ARG A 39 -19.44 -12.03 -0.77
C ARG A 39 -18.56 -12.02 0.48
N ALA A 40 -17.41 -11.34 0.43
CA ALA A 40 -16.50 -11.25 1.58
C ALA A 40 -17.13 -10.43 2.71
N ASP A 41 -17.78 -9.32 2.36
CA ASP A 41 -18.51 -8.48 3.30
C ASP A 41 -19.64 -9.30 3.98
N ALA A 42 -20.40 -10.10 3.22
CA ALA A 42 -21.46 -10.98 3.75
C ALA A 42 -20.94 -12.08 4.68
N MET A 43 -19.68 -12.49 4.54
CA MET A 43 -19.02 -13.45 5.42
C MET A 43 -18.39 -12.81 6.66
N GLY A 44 -18.50 -11.49 6.82
CA GLY A 44 -17.95 -10.76 7.97
C GLY A 44 -16.46 -10.46 7.87
N PHE A 45 -15.84 -10.58 6.70
CA PHE A 45 -14.45 -10.14 6.53
C PHE A 45 -14.36 -8.61 6.66
N ALA A 46 -13.34 -8.14 7.38
CA ALA A 46 -13.04 -6.72 7.51
C ALA A 46 -11.94 -6.34 6.52
N ARG A 47 -12.17 -5.26 5.77
CA ARG A 47 -11.16 -4.67 4.87
C ARG A 47 -10.37 -3.58 5.58
N ASP A 48 -9.12 -3.38 5.15
CA ASP A 48 -8.34 -2.22 5.57
C ASP A 48 -9.01 -0.92 5.13
N THR A 49 -9.14 0.03 6.07
CA THR A 49 -9.80 1.32 5.82
C THR A 49 -8.82 2.46 5.57
N SER A 50 -7.52 2.24 5.85
CA SER A 50 -6.51 3.29 5.76
C SER A 50 -5.15 2.74 5.34
N PHE A 51 -4.65 3.25 4.20
CA PHE A 51 -3.28 2.98 3.77
C PHE A 51 -2.23 3.44 4.79
N LYS A 52 -2.50 4.50 5.56
CA LYS A 52 -1.59 4.93 6.64
C LYS A 52 -1.55 3.91 7.78
N ALA A 53 -2.68 3.27 8.10
CA ALA A 53 -2.73 2.24 9.12
C ALA A 53 -1.93 1.01 8.69
N MET A 54 -2.12 0.53 7.46
CA MET A 54 -1.34 -0.58 6.90
C MET A 54 0.18 -0.32 6.92
N VAL A 55 0.62 0.90 6.56
CA VAL A 55 2.05 1.26 6.60
C VAL A 55 2.59 1.26 8.05
N ARG A 56 1.78 1.70 9.02
CA ARG A 56 2.15 1.68 10.44
C ARG A 56 2.25 0.26 10.97
N GLU A 57 1.22 -0.56 10.73
CA GLU A 57 1.18 -1.96 11.16
C GLU A 57 2.40 -2.72 10.62
N TYR A 58 2.72 -2.54 9.34
CA TYR A 58 3.93 -3.14 8.77
C TYR A 58 5.20 -2.65 9.46
N ALA A 59 5.35 -1.34 9.68
CA ALA A 59 6.53 -0.79 10.35
C ALA A 59 6.72 -1.31 11.77
N GLU A 60 5.63 -1.59 12.50
CA GLU A 60 5.64 -2.17 13.84
C GLU A 60 5.91 -3.68 13.82
N SER A 61 5.53 -4.39 12.75
CA SER A 61 5.76 -5.84 12.60
C SER A 61 7.21 -6.22 12.31
N VAL A 62 8.00 -5.30 11.75
CA VAL A 62 9.39 -5.57 11.37
C VAL A 62 10.31 -5.28 12.56
N PRO A 63 11.15 -6.25 12.99
CA PRO A 63 12.11 -6.01 14.07
C PRO A 63 13.06 -4.86 13.72
N ALA A 64 13.34 -3.99 14.69
CA ALA A 64 14.37 -2.98 14.54
C ALA A 64 15.71 -3.69 14.27
N ARG A 65 16.29 -3.42 13.10
CA ARG A 65 17.66 -3.81 12.75
C ARG A 65 18.67 -2.84 13.32
#